data_AF-A0A6G3RFV3-F1
#
_entry.id   AF-A0A6G3RFV3-F1
#
_cell.length_a   1.000
_cell.length_b   1.000
_cell.length_c   1.000
_cell.angle_alpha   90.00
_cell.angle_beta   90.00
_cell.angle_gamma   90.00
#
_symmetry.space_group_name_H-M   'P 1'
#
loop_
_entity.id
_entity.type
_entity.pdbx_description
1 polymer ?
#
loop_
_entity_poly.entity_id
_entity_poly.type
_entity_poly.pdbx_seq_one_letter_code
_entity_poly.pdbx_strand_id
1 'polypeptide(L)'
;MTMHRHMATAAVSTLLLAVGCAGPPAGDGTHPPGPPPAPSREVRTLVLPLDAYQLDGRNAALVATAQEKLTTSCMTRQGLDWPEIPHPATKTWPNRGRYGLAEPAVAARHGYRPLPDPASATAEKLMGRRDAGLTPQQRKAAYGADGRSGCAARAQQELMRDVPRVNSDPVNEASLTAHKKSQQAPAVQKVFAAWRACMRSRGHDYPDPMAPNDDPRWKGEHPTRAETATAQDDVACKLKTHVVPVWWRADAALQRQTIKEHAERFQRIDDARDRYLENARRHSRTESRDS
;
A
#
# COMPACT_ATOMS: atom_id res chain seq x y z
N MET A 1 32.20 72.27 -31.20
CA MET A 1 30.93 72.89 -31.63
C MET A 1 29.81 72.19 -30.86
N THR A 2 29.36 72.74 -29.71
CA THR A 2 28.13 73.56 -29.58
C THR A 2 26.91 72.87 -30.21
N MET A 3 25.80 72.56 -29.53
CA MET A 3 25.12 73.22 -28.42
C MET A 3 24.22 72.23 -27.67
N HIS A 4 24.10 72.43 -26.35
CA HIS A 4 23.00 71.93 -25.52
C HIS A 4 21.69 72.66 -25.87
N ARG A 5 20.55 71.96 -25.74
CA ARG A 5 19.27 72.58 -25.29
C ARG A 5 18.50 71.60 -24.41
N HIS A 6 18.29 72.04 -23.18
CA HIS A 6 17.46 71.45 -22.14
C HIS A 6 15.97 71.60 -22.48
N MET A 7 15.16 70.59 -22.14
CA MET A 7 13.81 70.82 -21.63
C MET A 7 13.52 69.87 -20.47
N ALA A 8 12.98 70.48 -19.42
CA ALA A 8 12.72 69.91 -18.11
C ALA A 8 11.44 69.07 -18.10
N THR A 9 11.40 68.03 -17.25
CA THR A 9 10.12 67.58 -16.68
C THR A 9 10.31 67.06 -15.25
N ALA A 10 9.32 67.44 -14.45
CA ALA A 10 9.18 67.37 -13.01
C ALA A 10 9.33 65.99 -12.36
N ALA A 11 9.66 66.07 -11.07
CA ALA A 11 9.66 65.04 -10.04
C ALA A 11 8.32 64.30 -9.89
N VAL A 12 8.38 63.04 -9.43
CA VAL A 12 7.73 62.55 -8.19
C VAL A 12 8.51 61.31 -7.72
N SER A 13 9.16 61.40 -6.58
CA SER A 13 9.75 60.26 -5.87
C SER A 13 8.66 59.60 -5.01
N THR A 14 8.15 58.46 -5.45
CA THR A 14 7.17 57.67 -4.69
C THR A 14 7.91 56.65 -3.81
N LEU A 15 7.85 56.89 -2.51
CA LEU A 15 8.29 56.02 -1.43
C LEU A 15 7.38 54.77 -1.38
N LEU A 16 7.83 53.61 -1.90
CA LEU A 16 7.13 52.34 -1.69
C LEU A 16 7.60 51.69 -0.38
N LEU A 17 6.72 51.76 0.61
CA LEU A 17 6.79 51.02 1.86
C LEU A 17 6.76 49.51 1.58
N ALA A 18 7.85 48.82 1.94
CA ALA A 18 7.92 47.38 1.98
C ALA A 18 7.02 46.84 3.11
N VAL A 19 5.79 46.46 2.78
CA VAL A 19 4.92 45.69 3.67
C VAL A 19 5.40 44.24 3.63
N GLY A 20 6.23 43.87 4.61
CA GLY A 20 6.60 42.50 4.89
C GLY A 20 5.42 41.73 5.47
N CYS A 21 4.76 40.91 4.65
CA CYS A 21 3.91 39.83 5.15
C CYS A 21 4.81 38.69 5.63
N ALA A 22 5.04 38.64 6.94
CA ALA A 22 5.59 37.48 7.61
C ALA A 22 4.61 36.30 7.44
N GLY A 23 4.92 35.39 6.51
CA GLY A 23 4.29 34.08 6.48
C GLY A 23 4.77 33.25 7.68
N PRO A 24 3.94 32.35 8.23
CA PRO A 24 4.39 31.43 9.26
C PRO A 24 5.61 30.65 8.76
N PRO A 25 6.61 30.37 9.60
CA PRO A 25 7.79 29.63 9.20
C PRO A 25 7.35 28.30 8.60
N ALA A 26 7.81 28.03 7.38
CA ALA A 26 7.75 26.71 6.79
C ALA A 26 8.46 25.78 7.77
N GLY A 27 7.73 24.82 8.34
CA GLY A 27 8.30 23.85 9.26
C GLY A 27 9.49 23.16 8.58
N ASP A 28 10.65 23.27 9.22
CA ASP A 28 11.86 22.59 8.80
C ASP A 28 11.57 21.10 8.62
N GLY A 29 11.89 20.59 7.42
CA GLY A 29 11.65 19.22 6.98
C GLY A 29 12.55 18.19 7.65
N THR A 30 12.73 18.26 8.96
CA THR A 30 13.60 17.35 9.73
C THR A 30 12.85 16.37 10.63
N HIS A 31 11.51 16.37 10.61
CA HIS A 31 10.75 15.32 11.26
C HIS A 31 10.54 14.13 10.31
N PRO A 32 10.90 12.89 10.70
CA PRO A 32 10.50 11.72 9.95
C PRO A 32 8.97 11.72 9.82
N PRO A 33 8.42 11.35 8.65
CA PRO A 33 6.98 11.39 8.44
C PRO A 33 6.29 10.57 9.53
N GLY A 34 5.47 11.25 10.33
CA GLY A 34 4.66 10.61 11.37
C GLY A 34 3.76 9.52 10.79
N PRO A 35 3.15 8.67 11.64
CA PRO A 35 2.39 7.51 11.17
C PRO A 35 1.34 7.89 10.11
N PRO A 36 1.04 6.98 9.17
CA PRO A 36 0.07 7.26 8.12
C PRO A 36 -1.29 7.58 8.75
N PRO A 37 -2.11 8.46 8.14
CA PRO A 37 -3.46 8.71 8.62
C PRO A 37 -4.24 7.41 8.78
N ALA A 38 -5.05 7.34 9.84
CA ALA A 38 -6.00 6.25 10.00
C ALA A 38 -6.93 6.20 8.78
N PRO A 39 -7.31 5.00 8.30
CA PRO A 39 -8.17 4.85 7.14
C PRO A 39 -9.55 5.46 7.39
N SER A 40 -10.07 6.16 6.38
CA SER A 40 -11.40 6.74 6.36
C SER A 40 -12.51 5.68 6.47
N ARG A 41 -13.72 6.09 6.86
CA ARG A 41 -14.87 5.16 6.94
C ARG A 41 -15.14 4.47 5.60
N GLU A 42 -15.03 5.21 4.49
CA GLU A 42 -15.23 4.66 3.14
C GLU A 42 -14.21 3.56 2.84
N VAL A 43 -12.91 3.83 3.04
CA VAL A 43 -11.84 2.83 2.85
C VAL A 43 -12.05 1.58 3.69
N ARG A 44 -12.50 1.73 4.95
CA ARG A 44 -12.77 0.58 5.82
C ARG A 44 -13.87 -0.34 5.31
N THR A 45 -14.73 0.14 4.41
CA THR A 45 -15.83 -0.62 3.82
C THR A 45 -15.50 -1.20 2.44
N LEU A 46 -14.32 -0.91 1.89
CA LEU A 46 -13.87 -1.44 0.59
C LEU A 46 -13.40 -2.90 0.72
N VAL A 47 -14.34 -3.78 1.00
CA VAL A 47 -14.14 -5.23 1.00
C VAL A 47 -14.61 -5.78 -0.35
N LEU A 48 -13.78 -6.56 -1.00
CA LEU A 48 -14.05 -7.18 -2.30
C LEU A 48 -14.19 -8.70 -2.18
N PRO A 49 -14.99 -9.34 -3.05
CA PRO A 49 -15.19 -10.79 -2.99
C PRO A 49 -13.89 -11.60 -3.04
N LEU A 50 -12.90 -11.18 -3.83
CA LEU A 50 -11.62 -11.89 -3.95
C LEU A 50 -10.69 -11.70 -2.74
N ASP A 51 -10.98 -10.76 -1.82
CA ASP A 51 -10.24 -10.63 -0.57
C ASP A 51 -10.37 -11.90 0.28
N ALA A 52 -11.52 -12.59 0.16
CA ALA A 52 -11.81 -13.85 0.82
C ALA A 52 -11.00 -15.03 0.27
N TYR A 53 -10.01 -14.85 -0.61
CA TYR A 53 -9.10 -15.89 -1.07
C TYR A 53 -7.63 -15.55 -0.80
N GLN A 54 -7.38 -14.45 -0.08
CA GLN A 54 -6.04 -13.97 0.26
C GLN A 54 -5.80 -14.06 1.78
N LEU A 55 -4.54 -13.91 2.20
CA LEU A 55 -4.20 -13.81 3.61
C LEU A 55 -4.39 -12.36 4.08
N ASP A 56 -5.23 -12.16 5.09
CA ASP A 56 -5.26 -10.90 5.84
C ASP A 56 -4.00 -10.76 6.73
N GLY A 57 -3.77 -9.58 7.31
CA GLY A 57 -2.57 -9.34 8.12
C GLY A 57 -2.48 -10.21 9.38
N ARG A 58 -3.59 -10.74 9.89
CA ARG A 58 -3.57 -11.70 11.02
C ARG A 58 -3.09 -13.06 10.56
N ASN A 59 -3.62 -13.54 9.45
CA ASN A 59 -3.25 -14.82 8.85
C ASN A 59 -1.80 -14.80 8.33
N ALA A 60 -1.33 -13.68 7.77
CA ALA A 60 0.06 -13.51 7.39
C ALA A 60 1.01 -13.58 8.59
N ALA A 61 0.68 -12.89 9.69
CA ALA A 61 1.45 -12.93 10.93
C ALA A 61 1.46 -14.33 11.59
N LEU A 62 0.33 -15.04 11.54
CA LEU A 62 0.20 -16.42 12.00
C LEU A 62 1.15 -17.35 11.22
N VAL A 63 1.15 -17.26 9.89
CA VAL A 63 2.04 -18.04 9.01
C VAL A 63 3.49 -17.71 9.28
N ALA A 64 3.86 -16.43 9.35
CA ALA A 64 5.23 -16.00 9.63
C ALA A 64 5.71 -16.50 10.99
N THR A 65 4.87 -16.40 12.02
CA THR A 65 5.17 -16.94 13.36
C THR A 65 5.40 -18.44 13.34
N ALA A 66 4.56 -19.20 12.63
CA ALA A 66 4.69 -20.64 12.49
C ALA A 66 5.99 -21.02 11.76
N GLN A 67 6.35 -20.28 10.71
CA GLN A 67 7.60 -20.46 9.97
C GLN A 67 8.82 -20.17 10.84
N GLU A 68 8.80 -19.08 11.62
CA GLU A 68 9.87 -18.72 12.54
C GLU A 68 10.12 -19.86 13.55
N LYS A 69 9.05 -20.35 14.21
CA LYS A 69 9.14 -21.46 15.18
C LYS A 69 9.66 -22.76 14.59
N LEU A 70 9.19 -23.13 13.40
CA LEU A 70 9.68 -24.31 12.69
C LEU A 70 11.16 -24.17 12.31
N THR A 71 11.58 -22.96 11.93
CA THR A 71 12.98 -22.65 11.63
C THR A 71 13.83 -22.76 12.88
N THR A 72 13.43 -22.15 14.00
CA THR A 72 14.10 -22.29 15.30
C THR A 72 14.26 -23.75 15.67
N SER A 73 13.17 -24.52 15.66
CA SER A 73 13.17 -25.95 16.01
C SER A 73 14.17 -26.75 15.15
N CYS A 74 14.26 -26.45 13.86
CA CYS A 74 15.21 -27.09 12.95
C CYS A 74 16.68 -26.70 13.24
N MET A 75 16.92 -25.43 13.57
CA MET A 75 18.24 -24.92 13.94
C MET A 75 18.72 -25.53 15.26
N THR A 76 17.85 -25.57 16.28
CA THR A 76 18.14 -26.17 17.58
C THR A 76 18.50 -27.64 17.47
N ARG A 77 17.81 -28.43 16.63
CA ARG A 77 18.18 -29.83 16.35
C ARG A 77 19.57 -30.01 15.74
N GLN A 78 20.11 -28.97 15.11
CA GLN A 78 21.47 -28.94 14.57
C GLN A 78 22.49 -28.35 15.57
N GLY A 79 22.08 -28.09 16.81
CA GLY A 79 22.93 -27.48 17.83
C GLY A 79 23.23 -26.00 17.57
N LEU A 80 22.41 -25.33 16.75
CA LEU A 80 22.58 -23.94 16.37
C LEU A 80 21.47 -23.07 16.96
N ASP A 81 21.85 -21.90 17.46
CA ASP A 81 20.89 -20.88 17.88
C ASP A 81 20.27 -20.18 16.66
N TRP A 82 19.02 -19.75 16.81
CA TRP A 82 18.25 -18.97 15.86
C TRP A 82 17.52 -17.84 16.58
N PRO A 83 18.03 -16.60 16.49
CA PRO A 83 17.39 -15.46 17.14
C PRO A 83 16.02 -15.17 16.53
N GLU A 84 14.96 -15.55 17.24
CA GLU A 84 13.58 -15.33 16.80
C GLU A 84 13.24 -13.84 16.71
N ILE A 85 12.44 -13.49 15.70
CA ILE A 85 11.88 -12.15 15.54
C ILE A 85 10.36 -12.14 15.67
N PRO A 86 9.76 -11.09 16.27
CA PRO A 86 8.31 -11.01 16.39
C PRO A 86 7.63 -10.72 15.05
N HIS A 87 6.51 -11.39 14.81
CA HIS A 87 5.62 -11.16 13.67
C HIS A 87 4.23 -10.69 14.14
N PRO A 88 4.08 -9.43 14.57
CA PRO A 88 2.80 -8.95 15.08
C PRO A 88 1.75 -8.90 13.97
N ALA A 89 0.52 -9.29 14.30
CA ALA A 89 -0.62 -9.12 13.40
C ALA A 89 -0.87 -7.63 13.13
N THR A 90 -0.97 -7.27 11.85
CA THR A 90 -1.30 -5.91 11.43
C THR A 90 -2.68 -5.87 10.82
N LYS A 91 -3.40 -4.76 11.05
CA LYS A 91 -4.67 -4.53 10.37
C LYS A 91 -4.36 -3.91 9.01
N THR A 92 -4.67 -4.64 7.94
CA THR A 92 -4.43 -4.22 6.56
C THR A 92 -5.70 -3.67 5.90
N TRP A 93 -5.51 -2.88 4.84
CA TRP A 93 -6.58 -2.31 4.03
C TRP A 93 -6.22 -2.52 2.56
N PRO A 94 -6.34 -3.75 2.04
CA PRO A 94 -5.78 -4.13 0.74
C PRO A 94 -6.32 -3.28 -0.42
N ASN A 95 -7.54 -2.77 -0.30
CA ASN A 95 -8.19 -1.97 -1.33
C ASN A 95 -8.07 -0.45 -1.12
N ARG A 96 -7.27 0.02 -0.15
CA ARG A 96 -7.15 1.45 0.21
C ARG A 96 -6.69 2.33 -0.95
N GLY A 97 -5.79 1.82 -1.80
CA GLY A 97 -5.30 2.52 -3.01
C GLY A 97 -5.96 2.08 -4.31
N ARG A 98 -6.93 1.15 -4.25
CA ARG A 98 -7.44 0.46 -5.44
C ARG A 98 -8.16 1.39 -6.42
N TYR A 99 -8.78 2.46 -5.94
CA TYR A 99 -9.53 3.42 -6.75
C TYR A 99 -8.83 4.79 -6.82
N GLY A 100 -7.49 4.77 -6.71
CA GLY A 100 -6.66 5.95 -6.62
C GLY A 100 -6.72 6.59 -5.23
N LEU A 101 -6.23 7.83 -5.13
CA LEU A 101 -6.31 8.58 -3.88
C LEU A 101 -7.79 8.91 -3.56
N ALA A 102 -8.24 8.61 -2.35
CA ALA A 102 -9.65 8.75 -1.95
C ALA A 102 -9.86 9.42 -0.57
N GLU A 103 -8.80 9.74 0.16
CA GLU A 103 -8.91 10.14 1.57
C GLU A 103 -8.42 11.57 1.80
N PRO A 104 -9.26 12.46 2.37
CA PRO A 104 -8.89 13.86 2.56
C PRO A 104 -7.64 14.05 3.43
N ALA A 105 -7.51 13.25 4.49
CA ALA A 105 -6.36 13.31 5.40
C ALA A 105 -5.06 12.81 4.75
N VAL A 106 -5.15 11.87 3.80
CA VAL A 106 -3.99 11.40 3.03
C VAL A 106 -3.61 12.47 2.01
N ALA A 107 -4.58 12.99 1.25
CA ALA A 107 -4.34 14.06 0.29
C ALA A 107 -3.64 15.27 0.91
N ALA A 108 -4.11 15.72 2.07
CA ALA A 108 -3.56 16.90 2.75
C ALA A 108 -2.14 16.70 3.31
N ARG A 109 -1.75 15.47 3.68
CA ARG A 109 -0.46 15.18 4.31
C ARG A 109 0.58 14.60 3.35
N HIS A 110 0.14 13.83 2.38
CA HIS A 110 0.99 13.01 1.53
C HIS A 110 0.81 13.31 0.04
N GLY A 111 -0.18 14.11 -0.37
CA GLY A 111 -0.48 14.29 -1.78
C GLY A 111 -0.76 12.93 -2.44
N TYR A 112 -0.03 12.61 -3.50
CA TYR A 112 -0.05 11.31 -4.18
C TYR A 112 1.13 10.41 -3.79
N ARG A 113 1.95 10.80 -2.79
CA ARG A 113 3.06 9.96 -2.31
C ARG A 113 2.53 8.65 -1.73
N PRO A 114 3.24 7.53 -1.90
CA PRO A 114 2.97 6.30 -1.18
C PRO A 114 2.87 6.55 0.34
N LEU A 115 1.91 5.90 0.99
CA LEU A 115 1.82 5.94 2.44
C LEU A 115 3.00 5.16 3.04
N PRO A 116 3.61 5.67 4.12
CA PRO A 116 4.61 4.90 4.84
C PRO A 116 4.01 3.60 5.38
N ASP A 117 4.75 2.49 5.25
CA ASP A 117 4.44 1.19 5.87
C ASP A 117 5.46 0.88 6.98
N PRO A 118 5.27 1.45 8.19
CA PRO A 118 6.20 1.27 9.29
C PRO A 118 6.28 -0.18 9.76
N ALA A 119 5.24 -0.99 9.54
CA ALA A 119 5.23 -2.39 9.95
C ALA A 119 6.19 -3.21 9.09
N SER A 120 6.08 -3.08 7.75
CA SER A 120 7.02 -3.75 6.83
C SER A 120 8.45 -3.25 7.02
N ALA A 121 8.66 -1.93 7.17
CA ALA A 121 9.99 -1.37 7.44
C ALA A 121 10.60 -1.89 8.75
N THR A 122 9.78 -2.06 9.79
CA THR A 122 10.23 -2.64 11.07
C THR A 122 10.61 -4.11 10.90
N ALA A 123 9.78 -4.90 10.20
CA ALA A 123 10.05 -6.30 9.94
C ALA A 123 11.34 -6.49 9.12
N GLU A 124 11.54 -5.71 8.07
CA GLU A 124 12.76 -5.69 7.26
C GLU A 124 13.99 -5.36 8.09
N LYS A 125 13.91 -4.32 8.94
CA LYS A 125 15.01 -3.93 9.83
C LYS A 125 15.35 -5.02 10.87
N LEU A 126 14.35 -5.77 11.36
CA LEU A 126 14.57 -6.89 12.28
C LEU A 126 15.23 -8.07 11.57
N MET A 127 14.72 -8.46 10.40
CA MET A 127 15.31 -9.51 9.56
C MET A 127 16.76 -9.19 9.18
N GLY A 128 17.02 -7.96 8.71
CA GLY A 128 18.36 -7.53 8.33
C GLY A 128 19.34 -7.53 9.51
N ARG A 129 18.89 -7.13 10.71
CA ARG A 129 19.71 -7.21 11.93
C ARG A 129 20.01 -8.63 12.36
N ARG A 130 19.02 -9.53 12.33
CA ARG A 130 19.22 -10.97 12.58
C ARG A 130 20.25 -11.52 11.60
N ASP A 131 20.02 -11.31 10.31
CA ASP A 131 20.85 -11.87 9.24
C ASP A 131 22.28 -11.34 9.28
N ALA A 132 22.49 -10.07 9.61
CA ALA A 132 23.84 -9.51 9.78
C ALA A 132 24.61 -10.16 10.96
N GLY A 133 23.90 -10.64 11.98
CA GLY A 133 24.47 -11.31 13.14
C GLY A 133 24.73 -12.82 12.97
N LEU A 134 24.27 -13.43 11.88
CA LEU A 134 24.44 -14.88 11.67
C LEU A 134 25.89 -15.24 11.30
N THR A 135 26.43 -16.26 11.96
CA THR A 135 27.68 -16.92 11.53
C THR A 135 27.50 -17.60 10.16
N PRO A 136 28.58 -17.90 9.43
CA PRO A 136 28.51 -18.66 8.18
C PRO A 136 27.82 -20.02 8.33
N GLN A 137 28.05 -20.71 9.46
CA GLN A 137 27.41 -22.00 9.76
C GLN A 137 25.90 -21.83 9.98
N GLN A 138 25.48 -20.85 10.77
CA GLN A 138 24.05 -20.57 10.99
C GLN A 138 23.35 -20.18 9.68
N ARG A 139 23.97 -19.29 8.88
CA ARG A 139 23.41 -18.89 7.59
C ARG A 139 23.21 -20.07 6.65
N LYS A 140 24.23 -20.94 6.53
CA LYS A 140 24.14 -22.14 5.69
C LYS A 140 23.08 -23.12 6.20
N ALA A 141 22.95 -23.30 7.51
CA ALA A 141 21.93 -24.17 8.08
C ALA A 141 20.50 -23.61 7.90
N ALA A 142 20.33 -22.30 8.04
CA ALA A 142 19.04 -21.62 7.91
C ALA A 142 18.54 -21.57 6.46
N TYR A 143 19.41 -21.14 5.54
CA TYR A 143 19.03 -20.79 4.16
C TYR A 143 19.62 -21.72 3.08
N GLY A 144 20.52 -22.63 3.47
CA GLY A 144 21.29 -23.43 2.51
C GLY A 144 22.43 -22.65 1.86
N ALA A 145 23.30 -23.37 1.14
CA ALA A 145 24.35 -22.74 0.34
C ALA A 145 23.82 -22.12 -0.96
N ASP A 146 22.66 -22.62 -1.44
CA ASP A 146 21.96 -22.17 -2.64
C ASP A 146 20.91 -21.08 -2.36
N GLY A 147 20.75 -20.67 -1.09
CA GLY A 147 19.74 -19.72 -0.64
C GLY A 147 18.30 -20.20 -0.74
N ARG A 148 18.07 -21.47 -1.11
CA ARG A 148 16.75 -22.05 -1.39
C ARG A 148 16.48 -23.35 -0.62
N SER A 149 17.40 -23.74 0.25
CA SER A 149 17.32 -24.95 1.07
C SER A 149 17.46 -24.59 2.56
N GLY A 150 17.93 -25.52 3.39
CA GLY A 150 18.09 -25.30 4.83
C GLY A 150 16.77 -25.32 5.63
N CYS A 151 16.86 -24.86 6.88
CA CYS A 151 15.75 -24.91 7.83
C CYS A 151 14.55 -24.06 7.42
N ALA A 152 14.75 -22.89 6.81
CA ALA A 152 13.66 -22.04 6.35
C ALA A 152 12.84 -22.73 5.24
N ALA A 153 13.52 -23.40 4.29
CA ALA A 153 12.84 -24.16 3.24
C ALA A 153 12.08 -25.38 3.80
N ARG A 154 12.65 -26.09 4.78
CA ARG A 154 11.97 -27.20 5.47
C ARG A 154 10.75 -26.73 6.25
N ALA A 155 10.84 -25.58 6.91
CA ALA A 155 9.70 -24.95 7.58
C ALA A 155 8.57 -24.65 6.57
N GLN A 156 8.91 -24.07 5.41
CA GLN A 156 7.92 -23.83 4.36
C GLN A 156 7.31 -25.13 3.83
N GLN A 157 8.10 -26.19 3.64
CA GLN A 157 7.60 -27.49 3.21
C GLN A 157 6.61 -28.08 4.22
N GLU A 158 6.89 -27.99 5.52
CA GLU A 158 5.98 -28.46 6.56
C GLU A 158 4.68 -27.65 6.58
N LEU A 159 4.76 -26.32 6.42
CA LEU A 159 3.55 -25.49 6.30
C LEU A 159 2.73 -25.83 5.05
N MET A 160 3.37 -26.25 3.96
CA MET A 160 2.70 -26.67 2.72
C MET A 160 2.28 -28.14 2.70
N ARG A 161 2.53 -28.89 3.77
CA ARG A 161 2.19 -30.31 3.83
C ARG A 161 0.69 -30.52 3.70
N ASP A 162 0.30 -31.42 2.81
CA ASP A 162 -1.10 -31.74 2.49
C ASP A 162 -1.94 -30.56 1.96
N VAL A 163 -1.33 -29.41 1.66
CA VAL A 163 -2.00 -28.28 1.01
C VAL A 163 -2.26 -28.65 -0.46
N PRO A 164 -3.53 -28.64 -0.92
CA PRO A 164 -3.84 -28.81 -2.33
C PRO A 164 -2.99 -27.93 -3.23
N ARG A 165 -2.39 -28.52 -4.27
CA ARG A 165 -1.62 -27.77 -5.26
C ARG A 165 -2.58 -26.94 -6.12
N VAL A 166 -2.63 -25.64 -5.84
CA VAL A 166 -3.39 -24.67 -6.60
C VAL A 166 -2.46 -23.59 -7.12
N ASN A 167 -2.70 -23.14 -8.36
CA ASN A 167 -2.11 -21.89 -8.81
C ASN A 167 -2.95 -20.74 -8.22
N SER A 168 -2.33 -19.81 -7.50
CA SER A 168 -2.95 -18.60 -6.95
C SER A 168 -2.99 -17.41 -7.93
N ASP A 169 -2.23 -17.47 -9.04
CA ASP A 169 -2.28 -16.48 -10.13
C ASP A 169 -3.72 -16.11 -10.56
N PRO A 170 -4.69 -17.05 -10.62
CA PRO A 170 -6.06 -16.74 -11.01
C PRO A 170 -6.78 -15.74 -10.09
N VAL A 171 -6.44 -15.65 -8.79
CA VAL A 171 -7.04 -14.67 -7.88
C VAL A 171 -6.59 -13.26 -8.27
N ASN A 172 -5.28 -13.08 -8.46
CA ASN A 172 -4.72 -11.80 -8.85
C ASN A 172 -5.15 -11.40 -10.27
N GLU A 173 -5.13 -12.34 -11.21
CA GLU A 173 -5.60 -12.14 -12.59
C GLU A 173 -7.08 -11.74 -12.63
N ALA A 174 -7.94 -12.46 -11.87
CA ALA A 174 -9.36 -12.12 -11.76
C ALA A 174 -9.56 -10.73 -11.14
N SER A 175 -8.79 -10.38 -10.12
CA SER A 175 -8.84 -9.07 -9.45
C SER A 175 -8.46 -7.93 -10.39
N LEU A 176 -7.36 -8.08 -11.15
CA LEU A 176 -6.91 -7.10 -12.13
C LEU A 176 -7.89 -6.98 -13.31
N THR A 177 -8.41 -8.11 -13.79
CA THR A 177 -9.39 -8.14 -14.88
C THR A 177 -10.70 -7.48 -14.47
N ALA A 178 -11.23 -7.80 -13.28
CA ALA A 178 -12.44 -7.19 -12.75
C ALA A 178 -12.26 -5.68 -12.55
N HIS A 179 -11.11 -5.25 -12.00
CA HIS A 179 -10.79 -3.83 -11.86
C HIS A 179 -10.82 -3.11 -13.21
N LYS A 180 -10.07 -3.62 -14.19
CA LYS A 180 -9.99 -3.03 -15.54
C LYS A 180 -11.34 -3.00 -16.24
N LYS A 181 -12.12 -4.10 -16.18
CA LYS A 181 -13.46 -4.16 -16.78
C LYS A 181 -14.44 -3.21 -16.08
N SER A 182 -14.36 -3.07 -14.76
CA SER A 182 -15.26 -2.20 -14.00
C SER A 182 -15.13 -0.73 -14.38
N GLN A 183 -13.93 -0.27 -14.80
CA GLN A 183 -13.73 1.08 -15.33
C GLN A 183 -14.62 1.36 -16.55
N GLN A 184 -14.92 0.34 -17.35
CA GLN A 184 -15.73 0.46 -18.58
C GLN A 184 -17.24 0.36 -18.32
N ALA A 185 -17.66 0.04 -17.09
CA ALA A 185 -19.09 -0.06 -16.77
C ALA A 185 -19.78 1.31 -16.99
N PRO A 186 -20.98 1.36 -17.63
CA PRO A 186 -21.63 2.64 -17.93
C PRO A 186 -21.84 3.56 -16.72
N ALA A 187 -22.16 2.99 -15.56
CA ALA A 187 -22.28 3.73 -14.31
C ALA A 187 -20.95 4.35 -13.84
N VAL A 188 -19.83 3.64 -14.05
CA VAL A 188 -18.48 4.11 -13.69
C VAL A 188 -18.03 5.20 -14.65
N GLN A 189 -18.22 5.02 -15.95
CA GLN A 189 -17.95 6.05 -16.96
C GLN A 189 -18.74 7.34 -16.71
N LYS A 190 -19.98 7.24 -16.24
CA LYS A 190 -20.80 8.40 -15.85
C LYS A 190 -20.19 9.19 -14.69
N VAL A 191 -19.77 8.53 -13.61
CA VAL A 191 -19.13 9.22 -12.47
C VAL A 191 -17.73 9.72 -12.81
N PHE A 192 -16.99 9.03 -13.69
CA PHE A 192 -15.71 9.52 -14.20
C PHE A 192 -15.90 10.82 -15.00
N ALA A 193 -16.91 10.88 -15.87
CA ALA A 193 -17.22 12.11 -16.60
C ALA A 193 -17.60 13.27 -15.66
N ALA A 194 -18.40 13.00 -14.62
CA ALA A 194 -18.74 14.00 -13.60
C ALA A 194 -17.51 14.46 -12.81
N TRP A 195 -16.62 13.53 -12.43
CA TRP A 195 -15.36 13.83 -11.75
C TRP A 195 -14.46 14.72 -12.62
N ARG A 196 -14.31 14.42 -13.91
CA ARG A 196 -13.52 15.25 -14.84
C ARG A 196 -14.07 16.67 -14.93
N ALA A 197 -15.38 16.82 -15.03
CA ALA A 197 -16.02 18.14 -15.05
C ALA A 197 -15.73 18.92 -13.74
N CYS A 198 -15.76 18.23 -12.59
CA CYS A 198 -15.37 18.82 -11.31
C CYS A 198 -13.90 19.25 -11.29
N MET A 199 -12.98 18.39 -11.73
CA MET A 199 -11.55 18.71 -11.78
C MET A 199 -11.24 19.88 -12.72
N ARG A 200 -11.89 19.93 -13.89
CA ARG A 200 -11.77 21.04 -14.84
C ARG A 200 -12.24 22.37 -14.25
N SER A 201 -13.35 22.36 -13.50
CA SER A 201 -13.82 23.56 -12.78
C SER A 201 -12.83 24.07 -11.72
N ARG A 202 -11.87 23.23 -11.31
CA ARG A 202 -10.79 23.55 -10.37
C ARG A 202 -9.44 23.78 -11.06
N GLY A 203 -9.42 23.83 -12.39
CA GLY A 203 -8.21 24.10 -13.18
C GLY A 203 -7.35 22.88 -13.50
N HIS A 204 -7.86 21.66 -13.29
CA HIS A 204 -7.14 20.41 -13.58
C HIS A 204 -7.76 19.69 -14.78
N ASP A 205 -6.95 19.29 -15.76
CA ASP A 205 -7.41 18.48 -16.89
C ASP A 205 -6.78 17.09 -16.83
N TYR A 206 -7.57 16.11 -16.40
CA TYR A 206 -7.17 14.71 -16.30
C TYR A 206 -8.19 13.82 -17.02
N PRO A 207 -7.73 12.78 -17.76
CA PRO A 207 -8.60 11.93 -18.57
C PRO A 207 -9.43 10.92 -17.75
N ASP A 208 -8.98 10.57 -16.54
CA ASP A 208 -9.66 9.65 -15.63
C ASP A 208 -9.15 9.82 -14.17
N PRO A 209 -9.84 9.25 -13.16
CA PRO A 209 -9.51 9.43 -11.75
C PRO A 209 -8.22 8.76 -11.25
N MET A 210 -7.53 7.98 -12.09
CA MET A 210 -6.21 7.41 -11.78
C MET A 210 -5.09 8.29 -12.29
N ALA A 211 -5.28 8.99 -13.41
CA ALA A 211 -4.26 9.84 -14.03
C ALA A 211 -3.55 10.85 -13.09
N PRO A 212 -4.21 11.49 -12.09
CA PRO A 212 -3.50 12.36 -11.16
C PRO A 212 -2.44 11.65 -10.30
N ASN A 213 -2.65 10.38 -9.98
CA ASN A 213 -1.71 9.57 -9.21
C ASN A 213 -0.41 9.31 -10.00
N ASP A 214 -0.53 9.16 -11.33
CA ASP A 214 0.57 8.80 -12.25
C ASP A 214 1.21 10.03 -12.92
N ASP A 215 0.84 11.23 -12.48
CA ASP A 215 1.32 12.47 -13.09
C ASP A 215 2.85 12.62 -12.89
N PRO A 216 3.63 12.72 -13.98
CA PRO A 216 5.09 12.76 -13.92
C PRO A 216 5.63 14.04 -13.26
N ARG A 217 4.79 15.05 -13.01
CA ARG A 217 5.17 16.25 -12.25
C ARG A 217 5.46 15.93 -10.79
N TRP A 218 4.85 14.87 -10.24
CA TRP A 218 4.99 14.53 -8.83
C TRP A 218 6.24 13.65 -8.61
N LYS A 219 7.39 14.29 -8.39
CA LYS A 219 8.69 13.62 -8.16
C LYS A 219 9.26 13.94 -6.78
N GLY A 220 10.21 13.11 -6.35
CA GLY A 220 10.90 13.28 -5.08
C GLY A 220 10.21 12.59 -3.90
N GLU A 221 10.86 12.68 -2.74
CA GLU A 221 10.48 12.00 -1.51
C GLU A 221 9.26 12.63 -0.81
N HIS A 222 9.13 13.96 -0.88
CA HIS A 222 8.09 14.72 -0.20
C HIS A 222 7.09 15.35 -1.18
N PRO A 223 5.81 15.46 -0.83
CA PRO A 223 4.81 16.06 -1.70
C PRO A 223 5.07 17.56 -1.85
N THR A 224 4.93 18.07 -3.07
CA THR A 224 4.98 19.52 -3.29
C THR A 224 3.67 20.18 -2.85
N ARG A 225 3.67 21.51 -2.69
CA ARG A 225 2.44 22.29 -2.45
C ARG A 225 1.42 22.11 -3.58
N ALA A 226 1.88 22.09 -4.83
CA ALA A 226 1.03 21.89 -6.01
C ALA A 226 0.44 20.47 -6.05
N GLU A 227 1.23 19.46 -5.71
CA GLU A 227 0.77 18.07 -5.60
C GLU A 227 -0.32 17.95 -4.54
N THR A 228 -0.08 18.50 -3.34
CA THR A 228 -1.02 18.46 -2.21
C THR A 228 -2.34 19.16 -2.56
N ALA A 229 -2.29 20.33 -3.18
CA ALA A 229 -3.49 21.05 -3.61
C ALA A 229 -4.29 20.25 -4.67
N THR A 230 -3.59 19.67 -5.65
CA THR A 230 -4.21 18.83 -6.69
C THR A 230 -4.85 17.58 -6.09
N ALA A 231 -4.18 16.94 -5.14
CA ALA A 231 -4.68 15.78 -4.41
C ALA A 231 -5.93 16.11 -3.58
N GLN A 232 -5.98 17.29 -2.94
CA GLN A 232 -7.15 17.73 -2.19
C GLN A 232 -8.34 18.00 -3.10
N ASP A 233 -8.11 18.62 -4.26
CA ASP A 233 -9.14 18.84 -5.28
C ASP A 233 -9.68 17.53 -5.85
N ASP A 234 -8.79 16.59 -6.17
CA ASP A 234 -9.16 15.25 -6.66
C ASP A 234 -10.06 14.52 -5.66
N VAL A 235 -9.64 14.40 -4.41
CA VAL A 235 -10.45 13.73 -3.39
C VAL A 235 -11.79 14.42 -3.18
N ALA A 236 -11.82 15.76 -3.15
CA ALA A 236 -13.08 16.50 -3.03
C ALA A 236 -14.01 16.21 -4.22
N CYS A 237 -13.48 16.14 -5.44
CA CYS A 237 -14.24 15.79 -6.63
C CYS A 237 -14.70 14.33 -6.61
N LYS A 238 -13.87 13.37 -6.19
CA LYS A 238 -14.24 11.95 -6.05
C LYS A 238 -15.38 11.75 -5.05
N LEU A 239 -15.34 12.45 -3.91
CA LEU A 239 -16.39 12.43 -2.90
C LEU A 239 -17.70 13.03 -3.44
N LYS A 240 -17.63 14.21 -4.08
CA LYS A 240 -18.79 14.91 -4.66
C LYS A 240 -19.49 14.08 -5.74
N THR A 241 -18.74 13.27 -6.48
CA THR A 241 -19.25 12.55 -7.66
C THR A 241 -19.39 11.05 -7.41
N HIS A 242 -19.12 10.59 -6.18
CA HIS A 242 -19.27 9.20 -5.76
C HIS A 242 -18.47 8.19 -6.61
N VAL A 243 -17.27 8.58 -7.07
CA VAL A 243 -16.39 7.74 -7.90
C VAL A 243 -16.11 6.40 -7.22
N VAL A 244 -15.56 6.45 -6.01
CA VAL A 244 -15.13 5.27 -5.25
C VAL A 244 -16.28 4.26 -5.02
N PRO A 245 -17.43 4.64 -4.45
CA PRO A 245 -18.48 3.66 -4.15
C PRO A 245 -19.20 3.13 -5.39
N VAL A 246 -19.29 3.89 -6.49
CA VAL A 246 -19.87 3.40 -7.74
C VAL A 246 -18.91 2.41 -8.42
N TRP A 247 -17.63 2.75 -8.47
CA TRP A 247 -16.60 1.89 -9.06
C TRP A 247 -16.41 0.60 -8.25
N TRP A 248 -16.32 0.69 -6.93
CA TRP A 248 -16.24 -0.47 -6.04
C TRP A 248 -17.39 -1.46 -6.24
N ARG A 249 -18.64 -0.99 -6.38
CA ARG A 249 -19.79 -1.88 -6.62
C ARG A 249 -19.68 -2.62 -7.95
N ALA A 250 -19.24 -1.94 -9.00
CA ALA A 250 -19.06 -2.55 -10.33
C ALA A 250 -17.95 -3.61 -10.32
N ASP A 251 -16.82 -3.30 -9.68
CA ASP A 251 -15.69 -4.23 -9.47
C ASP A 251 -16.13 -5.46 -8.67
N ALA A 252 -16.78 -5.25 -7.52
CA ALA A 252 -17.30 -6.33 -6.70
C ALA A 252 -18.31 -7.23 -7.44
N ALA A 253 -19.14 -6.65 -8.32
CA ALA A 253 -20.08 -7.44 -9.13
C ALA A 253 -19.35 -8.34 -10.13
N LEU A 254 -18.33 -7.82 -10.81
CA LEU A 254 -17.50 -8.60 -11.74
C LEU A 254 -16.72 -9.70 -11.02
N GLN A 255 -16.17 -9.41 -9.84
CA GLN A 255 -15.50 -10.43 -9.04
C GLN A 255 -16.45 -11.56 -8.61
N ARG A 256 -17.66 -11.22 -8.13
CA ARG A 256 -18.68 -12.23 -7.81
C ARG A 256 -19.03 -13.10 -9.02
N GLN A 257 -19.15 -12.50 -10.19
CA GLN A 257 -19.40 -13.23 -11.43
C GLN A 257 -18.25 -14.21 -11.73
N THR A 258 -17.00 -13.76 -11.71
CA THR A 258 -15.83 -14.61 -11.96
C THR A 258 -15.72 -15.75 -10.95
N ILE A 259 -16.01 -15.48 -9.66
CA ILE A 259 -16.05 -16.52 -8.63
C ILE A 259 -17.12 -17.56 -8.95
N LYS A 260 -18.33 -17.13 -9.35
CA LYS A 260 -19.43 -18.03 -9.71
C LYS A 260 -19.11 -18.87 -10.94
N GLU A 261 -18.54 -18.26 -11.98
CA GLU A 261 -18.17 -18.93 -13.23
C GLU A 261 -17.05 -19.97 -13.04
N HIS A 262 -16.18 -19.77 -12.05
CA HIS A 262 -15.07 -20.65 -11.73
C HIS A 262 -15.16 -21.24 -10.32
N ALA A 263 -16.38 -21.55 -9.86
CA ALA A 263 -16.66 -21.93 -8.47
C ALA A 263 -15.76 -23.05 -7.95
N GLU A 264 -15.59 -24.14 -8.71
CA GLU A 264 -14.72 -25.25 -8.30
C GLU A 264 -13.25 -24.84 -8.16
N ARG A 265 -12.77 -23.93 -9.00
CA ARG A 265 -11.39 -23.44 -8.94
C ARG A 265 -11.19 -22.61 -7.68
N PHE A 266 -12.12 -21.71 -7.39
CA PHE A 266 -12.09 -20.89 -6.18
C PHE A 266 -12.28 -21.73 -4.91
N GLN A 267 -13.13 -22.75 -4.93
CA GLN A 267 -13.25 -23.70 -3.81
C GLN A 267 -11.91 -24.37 -3.51
N ARG A 268 -11.20 -24.87 -4.53
CA ARG A 268 -9.87 -25.47 -4.31
C ARG A 268 -8.85 -24.47 -3.72
N ILE A 269 -8.93 -23.20 -4.10
CA ILE A 269 -8.06 -22.15 -3.54
C ILE A 269 -8.40 -21.89 -2.08
N ASP A 270 -9.69 -21.88 -1.74
CA ASP A 270 -10.18 -21.75 -0.36
C ASP A 270 -9.70 -22.93 0.50
N ASP A 271 -9.91 -24.17 0.02
CA ASP A 271 -9.46 -25.40 0.69
C ASP A 271 -7.94 -25.40 0.91
N ALA A 272 -7.17 -24.93 -0.08
CA ALA A 272 -5.72 -24.80 0.01
C ALA A 272 -5.31 -23.79 1.08
N ARG A 273 -5.95 -22.62 1.10
CA ARG A 273 -5.69 -21.60 2.11
C ARG A 273 -6.04 -22.11 3.50
N ASP A 274 -7.18 -22.78 3.67
CA ASP A 274 -7.64 -23.25 4.96
C ASP A 274 -6.71 -24.33 5.52
N ARG A 275 -6.29 -25.30 4.68
CA ARG A 275 -5.27 -26.28 5.05
C ARG A 275 -3.94 -25.61 5.43
N TYR A 276 -3.50 -24.60 4.67
CA TYR A 276 -2.28 -23.86 4.97
C TYR A 276 -2.36 -23.16 6.34
N LEU A 277 -3.50 -22.54 6.65
CA LEU A 277 -3.73 -21.88 7.93
C LEU A 277 -3.87 -22.86 9.09
N GLU A 278 -4.48 -24.03 8.87
CA GLU A 278 -4.48 -25.10 9.87
C GLU A 278 -3.06 -25.55 10.22
N ASN A 279 -2.20 -25.73 9.22
CA ASN A 279 -0.81 -26.08 9.43
C ASN A 279 -0.09 -24.99 10.25
N ALA A 280 -0.28 -23.71 9.89
CA ALA A 280 0.27 -22.59 10.65
C ALA A 280 -0.24 -22.54 12.10
N ARG A 281 -1.52 -22.83 12.36
CA ARG A 281 -2.09 -22.89 13.73
C ARG A 281 -1.47 -24.01 14.58
N ARG A 282 -1.08 -25.13 13.97
CA ARG A 282 -0.41 -26.22 14.70
C ARG A 282 0.99 -25.82 15.16
N HIS A 283 1.72 -25.05 14.35
CA HIS A 283 3.11 -24.70 14.62
C HIS A 283 3.33 -23.30 15.23
N SER A 284 2.29 -22.47 15.32
CA SER A 284 2.35 -21.14 15.95
C SER A 284 2.13 -21.16 17.47
N ARG A 285 1.57 -22.24 18.04
CA ARG A 285 1.44 -22.39 19.49
C ARG A 285 2.81 -22.68 20.12
N THR A 286 3.08 -22.08 21.25
CA THR A 286 4.24 -22.45 22.06
C THR A 286 3.88 -23.80 22.66
N GLU A 287 4.60 -24.87 22.33
CA GLU A 287 4.61 -26.03 23.21
C GLU A 287 5.21 -25.53 24.54
N SER A 288 4.37 -25.10 25.48
CA SER A 288 4.71 -25.30 26.89
C SER A 288 4.86 -26.80 27.04
N ARG A 289 6.09 -27.29 26.89
CA ARG A 289 6.46 -28.57 27.48
C ARG A 289 6.50 -28.29 28.98
N ASP A 290 5.36 -28.51 29.63
CA ASP A 290 5.35 -28.71 31.07
C ASP A 290 6.34 -29.84 31.38
N SER A 291 7.16 -29.56 32.39
CA SER A 291 8.24 -30.40 32.89
C SER A 291 7.73 -31.68 33.53
#